data_AF-A0AAW9KNL3-F1
#
_entry.id   AF-A0AAW9KNL3-F1
#
_cell.length_a   1.000
_cell.length_b   1.000
_cell.length_c   1.000
_cell.angle_alpha   90.00
_cell.angle_beta   90.00
_cell.angle_gamma   90.00
#
_symmetry.space_group_name_H-M   'P 1'
#
loop_
_entity.id
_entity.type
_entity.pdbx_description
1 polymer ?
#
loop_
_entity_poly.entity_id
_entity_poly.type
_entity_poly.pdbx_seq_one_letter_code
_entity_poly.pdbx_strand_id
1 'polypeptide(L)'
;MAIAKENGTLRRAVTCVGDSDGEPHDAIGHKPSNLGGDHAVTNLGTLLHTTFPSEEFSFNLYFEYWHSTNGREQALVYPNTRQPPDENAVTVVERVTLYDSMGMSWNSAGQSYGCAHYDQQLEAASSGDFYADDVDSPQELYNVVEVRLVIW
;
A
#
# COMPACT_ATOMS: atom_id res chain seq x y z
N MET A 1 -7.39 -9.54 5.51
CA MET A 1 -6.22 -8.81 6.05
C MET A 1 -5.15 -9.77 6.56
N ALA A 2 -5.42 -10.63 7.55
CA ALA A 2 -4.45 -11.65 8.01
C ALA A 2 -3.88 -12.56 6.89
N ILE A 3 -4.74 -13.12 6.02
CA ILE A 3 -4.28 -13.97 4.88
C ILE A 3 -3.35 -13.19 3.92
N ALA A 4 -3.65 -11.91 3.67
CA ALA A 4 -2.84 -11.05 2.81
C ALA A 4 -1.48 -10.72 3.45
N LYS A 5 -1.40 -10.73 4.79
CA LYS A 5 -0.14 -10.61 5.52
C LYS A 5 0.68 -11.89 5.39
N GLU A 6 0.07 -13.03 5.67
CA GLU A 6 0.71 -14.35 5.68
C GLU A 6 1.27 -14.74 4.31
N ASN A 7 0.55 -14.44 3.23
CA ASN A 7 1.00 -14.74 1.87
C ASN A 7 1.93 -13.66 1.27
N GLY A 8 2.33 -12.66 2.06
CA GLY A 8 3.24 -11.59 1.63
C GLY A 8 2.63 -10.50 0.74
N THR A 9 1.33 -10.56 0.45
CA THR A 9 0.62 -9.58 -0.39
C THR A 9 0.62 -8.18 0.23
N LEU A 10 0.40 -8.05 1.54
CA LEU A 10 0.45 -6.76 2.23
C LEU A 10 1.84 -6.14 2.17
N ARG A 11 2.90 -6.94 2.34
CA ARG A 11 4.28 -6.44 2.21
C ARG A 11 4.52 -5.88 0.82
N ARG A 12 4.15 -6.65 -0.22
CA ARG A 12 4.31 -6.20 -1.62
C ARG A 12 3.50 -4.95 -1.94
N ALA A 13 2.31 -4.80 -1.36
CA ALA A 13 1.51 -3.59 -1.50
C ALA A 13 2.19 -2.39 -0.84
N VAL A 14 2.67 -2.55 0.39
CA VAL A 14 3.30 -1.47 1.16
C VAL A 14 4.63 -1.01 0.54
N THR A 15 5.40 -1.90 -0.10
CA THR A 15 6.66 -1.54 -0.77
C THR A 15 6.47 -1.11 -2.23
N CYS A 16 5.23 -0.94 -2.70
CA CYS A 16 4.94 -0.53 -4.06
C CYS A 16 4.61 0.95 -4.13
N VAL A 17 5.40 1.68 -4.91
CA VAL A 17 5.25 3.13 -5.06
C VAL A 17 4.98 3.51 -6.52
N GLY A 18 4.35 4.67 -6.69
CA GLY A 18 4.08 5.26 -8.00
C GLY A 18 5.32 5.87 -8.65
N ASP A 19 5.19 6.21 -9.93
CA ASP A 19 6.33 6.59 -10.79
C ASP A 19 6.88 8.00 -10.58
N SER A 20 6.17 8.87 -9.86
CA SER A 20 6.42 10.33 -9.92
C SER A 20 6.83 11.01 -8.61
N ASP A 21 6.58 10.40 -7.46
CA ASP A 21 6.60 11.11 -6.17
C ASP A 21 6.90 10.22 -4.95
N GLY A 22 7.18 8.92 -5.17
CA GLY A 22 7.39 7.97 -4.08
C GLY A 22 6.12 7.65 -3.27
N GLU A 23 4.95 8.18 -3.67
CA GLU A 23 3.69 7.91 -3.01
C GLU A 23 3.29 6.43 -3.15
N PRO A 24 2.48 5.88 -2.22
CA PRO A 24 1.93 4.54 -2.39
C PRO A 24 1.18 4.41 -3.71
N HIS A 25 1.40 3.33 -4.45
CA HIS A 25 0.76 3.17 -5.75
C HIS A 25 -0.79 3.07 -5.62
N ASP A 26 -1.49 3.99 -6.27
CA ASP A 26 -2.96 4.11 -6.27
C ASP A 26 -3.74 2.84 -6.71
N ALA A 27 -3.14 2.02 -7.56
CA ALA A 27 -3.71 0.78 -8.07
C ALA A 27 -3.64 -0.40 -7.08
N ILE A 28 -2.99 -0.25 -5.91
CA ILE A 28 -2.90 -1.29 -4.87
C ILE A 28 -4.29 -1.81 -4.46
N GLY A 29 -5.28 -0.91 -4.33
CA GLY A 29 -6.65 -1.24 -3.94
C GLY A 29 -7.59 -1.53 -5.11
N HIS A 30 -7.14 -1.39 -6.36
CA HIS A 30 -7.99 -1.55 -7.54
C HIS A 30 -8.28 -3.03 -7.84
N LYS A 31 -9.49 -3.30 -8.35
CA LYS A 31 -9.81 -4.58 -8.98
C LYS A 31 -9.08 -4.66 -10.34
N PRO A 32 -8.43 -5.79 -10.69
CA PRO A 32 -7.66 -5.90 -11.93
C PRO A 32 -8.46 -5.60 -13.20
N SER A 33 -9.75 -5.96 -13.21
CA SER A 33 -10.65 -5.72 -14.34
C SER A 33 -10.83 -4.24 -14.69
N ASN A 34 -10.55 -3.33 -13.75
CA ASN A 34 -10.75 -1.89 -13.93
C ASN A 34 -9.50 -1.19 -14.51
N LEU A 35 -8.37 -1.91 -14.62
CA LEU A 35 -7.08 -1.37 -15.07
C LEU A 35 -6.77 -1.71 -16.54
N GLY A 36 -7.62 -2.50 -17.21
CA GLY A 36 -7.42 -2.90 -18.60
C GLY A 36 -6.26 -3.87 -18.80
N GLY A 37 -6.53 -5.17 -18.69
CA GLY A 37 -5.55 -6.25 -18.81
C GLY A 37 -5.34 -7.01 -17.50
N ASP A 38 -4.50 -8.05 -17.51
CA ASP A 38 -4.23 -8.95 -16.36
C ASP A 38 -3.28 -8.30 -15.32
N HIS A 39 -3.36 -6.98 -15.19
CA HIS A 39 -2.40 -6.14 -14.47
C HIS A 39 -2.92 -5.85 -13.06
N ALA A 40 -3.00 -6.89 -12.23
CA ALA A 40 -3.09 -6.70 -10.79
C ALA A 40 -1.75 -6.15 -10.29
N VAL A 41 -1.71 -4.87 -9.93
CA VAL A 41 -0.54 -4.20 -9.34
C VAL A 41 -0.05 -4.98 -8.11
N THR A 42 -1.01 -5.39 -7.27
CA THR A 42 -0.85 -6.49 -6.29
C THR A 42 -2.11 -7.35 -6.22
N ASN A 43 -2.02 -8.51 -5.57
CA ASN A 43 -3.19 -9.35 -5.27
C ASN A 43 -4.11 -8.74 -4.19
N LEU A 44 -3.73 -7.62 -3.56
CA LEU A 44 -4.49 -7.04 -2.45
C LEU A 44 -5.86 -6.54 -2.93
N GLY A 45 -5.90 -5.74 -3.99
CA GLY A 45 -7.14 -5.25 -4.58
C GLY A 45 -8.08 -6.39 -4.98
N THR A 46 -7.58 -7.44 -5.63
CA THR A 46 -8.37 -8.64 -5.95
C THR A 46 -8.97 -9.27 -4.69
N LEU A 47 -8.18 -9.46 -3.64
CA LEU A 47 -8.66 -10.04 -2.38
C LEU A 47 -9.72 -9.15 -1.72
N LEU A 48 -9.51 -7.84 -1.70
CA LEU A 48 -10.45 -6.88 -1.12
C LEU A 48 -11.78 -6.88 -1.87
N HIS A 49 -11.76 -6.77 -3.21
CA HIS A 49 -12.97 -6.77 -4.05
C HIS A 49 -13.68 -8.13 -4.11
N THR A 50 -12.97 -9.23 -3.83
CA THR A 50 -13.59 -10.56 -3.69
C THR A 50 -14.24 -10.74 -2.31
N THR A 51 -13.63 -10.18 -1.26
CA THR A 51 -14.12 -10.30 0.12
C THR A 51 -15.25 -9.30 0.41
N PHE A 52 -15.15 -8.10 -0.16
CA PHE A 52 -16.08 -6.99 0.02
C PHE A 52 -16.54 -6.51 -1.38
N PRO A 53 -17.51 -7.21 -1.99
CA PRO A 53 -18.02 -6.83 -3.31
C PRO A 53 -18.61 -5.42 -3.30
N SER A 54 -18.29 -4.62 -4.32
CA SER A 54 -18.72 -3.22 -4.43
C SER A 54 -20.25 -3.01 -4.50
N GLU A 55 -21.01 -4.07 -4.77
CA GLU A 55 -22.48 -4.05 -4.75
C GLU A 55 -23.05 -4.04 -3.33
N GLU A 56 -22.27 -4.51 -2.35
CA GLU A 56 -22.71 -4.68 -0.95
C GLU A 56 -21.93 -3.81 0.03
N PHE A 57 -20.68 -3.47 -0.30
CA PHE A 57 -19.77 -2.76 0.61
C PHE A 57 -18.99 -1.66 -0.10
N SER A 58 -18.75 -0.59 0.63
CA SER A 58 -17.75 0.43 0.36
C SER A 58 -16.54 0.24 1.27
N PHE A 59 -15.35 0.62 0.80
CA PHE A 59 -14.18 0.64 1.66
C PHE A 59 -13.14 1.67 1.25
N ASN A 60 -12.38 2.14 2.24
CA ASN A 60 -11.16 2.92 2.04
C ASN A 60 -9.95 2.17 2.60
N LEU A 61 -8.85 2.22 1.87
CA LEU A 61 -7.55 1.70 2.28
C LEU A 61 -6.62 2.86 2.59
N TYR A 62 -6.07 2.85 3.80
CA TYR A 62 -5.09 3.84 4.25
C TYR A 62 -3.80 3.15 4.65
N PHE A 63 -2.67 3.82 4.42
CA PHE A 63 -1.40 3.49 5.05
C PHE A 63 -1.08 4.58 6.06
N GLU A 64 -0.77 4.18 7.29
CA GLU A 64 -0.17 5.07 8.29
C GLU A 64 1.27 4.65 8.54
N TYR A 65 2.17 5.62 8.59
CA TYR A 65 3.60 5.37 8.74
C TYR A 65 4.25 6.51 9.52
N TRP A 66 5.47 6.30 9.98
CA TRP A 66 6.21 7.33 10.68
C TRP A 66 6.99 8.21 9.69
N HIS A 67 6.91 9.52 9.88
CA HIS A 67 7.72 10.53 9.22
C HIS A 67 8.69 11.09 10.26
N SER A 68 9.98 11.12 9.95
CA SER A 68 11.09 11.41 10.88
C SER A 68 10.94 12.74 11.62
N THR A 69 10.27 13.70 11.00
CA THR A 69 10.10 15.08 11.49
C THR A 69 8.72 15.41 12.04
N ASN A 70 7.66 14.66 11.68
CA ASN A 70 6.26 15.08 11.90
C ASN A 70 5.41 14.06 12.66
N GLY A 71 5.97 12.93 13.12
CA GLY A 71 5.21 11.89 13.81
C GLY A 71 4.57 10.92 12.82
N ARG A 72 3.30 10.53 13.04
CA ARG A 72 2.59 9.62 12.12
C ARG A 72 1.89 10.40 11.00
N GLU A 73 2.06 9.92 9.78
CA GLU A 73 1.36 10.40 8.59
C GLU A 73 0.37 9.34 8.09
N GLN A 74 -0.68 9.79 7.38
CA GLN A 74 -1.70 8.91 6.80
C GLN A 74 -1.89 9.24 5.33
N ALA A 75 -1.72 8.24 4.47
CA ALA A 75 -2.04 8.31 3.04
C ALA A 75 -3.32 7.53 2.74
N LEU A 76 -4.26 8.15 2.00
CA LEU A 76 -5.39 7.45 1.39
C LEU A 76 -4.92 6.77 0.10
N VAL A 77 -4.70 5.46 0.17
CA VAL A 77 -4.15 4.66 -0.95
C VAL A 77 -5.22 4.31 -1.97
N TYR A 78 -6.44 4.02 -1.48
CA TYR A 78 -7.55 3.71 -2.35
C TYR A 78 -8.88 4.10 -1.71
N PRO A 79 -9.66 4.98 -2.35
CA PRO A 79 -11.08 5.05 -2.13
C PRO A 79 -11.79 4.08 -3.09
N ASN A 80 -12.62 3.18 -2.56
CA ASN A 80 -13.61 2.48 -3.40
C ASN A 80 -14.79 3.40 -3.70
N THR A 81 -15.10 4.38 -2.84
CA THR A 81 -16.19 5.34 -3.06
C THR A 81 -15.85 6.75 -2.56
N ARG A 82 -16.55 7.77 -3.09
CA ARG A 82 -16.47 9.17 -2.62
C ARG A 82 -17.35 9.45 -1.40
N GLN A 83 -18.11 8.46 -0.92
CA GLN A 83 -18.98 8.64 0.23
C GLN A 83 -18.14 8.47 1.51
N PRO A 84 -18.31 9.32 2.53
CA PRO A 84 -17.63 9.10 3.79
C PRO A 84 -18.15 7.82 4.46
N PRO A 85 -17.33 7.14 5.29
CA PRO A 85 -17.80 6.03 6.10
C PRO A 85 -19.02 6.42 6.93
N ASP A 86 -19.97 5.50 7.06
CA ASP A 86 -21.14 5.71 7.92
C ASP A 86 -20.82 5.44 9.41
N GLU A 87 -21.79 5.66 10.30
CA GLU A 87 -21.63 5.46 11.74
C GLU A 87 -21.37 4.00 12.14
N ASN A 88 -21.61 3.04 11.24
CA ASN A 88 -21.44 1.60 11.47
C ASN A 88 -20.16 1.04 10.82
N ALA A 89 -19.25 1.90 10.36
CA ALA A 89 -18.05 1.47 9.68
C ALA A 89 -17.16 0.55 10.55
N VAL A 90 -16.71 -0.54 9.96
CA VAL A 90 -15.78 -1.49 10.58
C VAL A 90 -14.36 -1.15 10.16
N THR A 91 -13.46 -1.02 11.15
CA THR A 91 -12.04 -0.76 10.91
C THR A 91 -11.19 -2.00 11.21
N VAL A 92 -10.37 -2.40 10.25
CA VAL A 92 -9.38 -3.48 10.39
C VAL A 92 -7.99 -2.89 10.20
N VAL A 93 -7.07 -3.19 11.13
CA VAL A 93 -5.70 -2.69 11.10
C VAL A 93 -4.72 -3.87 11.08
N GLU A 94 -3.76 -3.84 10.15
CA GLU A 94 -2.63 -4.75 10.12
C GLU A 94 -1.32 -3.99 10.08
N ARG A 95 -0.31 -4.48 10.80
CA ARG A 95 1.03 -3.88 10.81
C ARG A 95 1.97 -4.66 9.89
N VAL A 96 2.73 -3.93 9.10
CA VAL A 96 3.80 -4.42 8.24
C VAL A 96 5.11 -3.74 8.67
N THR A 97 6.04 -4.53 9.17
CA THR A 97 7.40 -4.06 9.47
C THR A 97 8.22 -4.07 8.19
N LEU A 98 8.82 -2.92 7.87
CA LEU A 98 9.74 -2.74 6.75
C LEU A 98 11.17 -2.76 7.27
N TYR A 99 12.06 -3.40 6.52
CA TYR A 99 13.49 -3.46 6.84
C TYR A 99 14.29 -2.82 5.71
N ASP A 100 15.43 -2.25 6.05
CA ASP A 100 16.37 -1.60 5.14
C ASP A 100 16.68 -2.44 3.90
N SER A 101 16.89 -3.74 4.11
CA SER A 101 17.21 -4.71 3.08
C SER A 101 16.07 -5.04 2.11
N MET A 102 14.84 -4.59 2.37
CA MET A 102 13.68 -4.85 1.50
C MET A 102 13.78 -4.05 0.20
N GLY A 103 13.49 -4.71 -0.92
CA GLY A 103 13.40 -4.06 -2.24
C GLY A 103 12.11 -3.26 -2.42
N MET A 104 12.21 -2.12 -3.08
CA MET A 104 11.08 -1.34 -3.58
C MET A 104 10.50 -1.96 -4.85
N SER A 105 9.29 -1.58 -5.22
CA SER A 105 8.67 -1.98 -6.49
C SER A 105 7.98 -0.79 -7.13
N TRP A 106 8.24 -0.54 -8.41
CA TRP A 106 7.73 0.59 -9.19
C TRP A 106 6.97 0.07 -10.42
N ASN A 107 6.31 0.95 -11.18
CA ASN A 107 5.83 0.52 -12.49
C ASN A 107 7.02 0.17 -13.38
N SER A 108 6.98 -1.01 -13.98
CA SER A 108 7.91 -1.32 -15.06
C SER A 108 7.64 -0.36 -16.21
N ALA A 109 8.68 0.33 -16.69
CA ALA A 109 8.59 1.24 -17.82
C ALA A 109 7.79 0.62 -18.99
N GLY A 110 6.66 1.24 -19.34
CA GLY A 110 5.76 0.78 -20.40
C GLY A 110 4.55 -0.05 -19.95
N GLN A 111 4.40 -0.34 -18.65
CA GLN A 111 3.15 -0.82 -18.07
C GLN A 111 2.54 0.31 -17.24
N SER A 112 1.29 0.68 -17.55
CA SER A 112 0.56 1.72 -16.80
C SER A 112 0.20 1.28 -15.38
N TYR A 113 0.31 -0.02 -15.08
CA TYR A 113 -0.11 -0.62 -13.82
C TYR A 113 0.80 -1.82 -13.50
N GLY A 114 1.70 -1.69 -12.52
CA GLY A 114 2.51 -2.83 -12.05
C GLY A 114 3.38 -2.52 -10.83
N CYS A 115 3.53 -3.50 -9.92
CA CYS A 115 4.61 -3.48 -8.92
C CYS A 115 5.70 -4.44 -9.35
N ALA A 116 6.47 -4.09 -10.38
CA ALA A 116 7.61 -4.89 -10.79
C ALA A 116 8.73 -4.72 -9.77
N HIS A 117 9.45 -5.80 -9.47
CA HIS A 117 10.58 -5.74 -8.54
C HIS A 117 11.60 -4.74 -9.08
N TYR A 118 12.01 -3.80 -8.22
CA TYR A 118 13.08 -2.87 -8.50
C TYR A 118 14.26 -3.20 -7.58
N ASP A 119 15.47 -3.25 -8.12
CA ASP A 119 16.65 -3.73 -7.39
C ASP A 119 17.19 -2.70 -6.37
N GLN A 120 16.47 -1.60 -6.12
CA GLN A 120 16.80 -0.64 -5.06
C GLN A 120 16.16 -1.06 -3.74
N GLN A 121 16.99 -1.16 -2.70
CA GLN A 121 16.58 -1.41 -1.33
C GLN A 121 16.08 -0.12 -0.66
N LEU A 122 15.26 -0.24 0.39
CA LEU A 122 14.71 0.91 1.12
C LEU A 122 15.80 1.81 1.70
N GLU A 123 16.89 1.25 2.23
CA GLU A 123 18.05 2.03 2.73
C GLU A 123 18.74 2.89 1.66
N ALA A 124 18.60 2.50 0.39
CA ALA A 124 19.18 3.21 -0.74
C ALA A 124 18.22 4.22 -1.36
N ALA A 125 16.99 4.34 -0.85
CA ALA A 125 16.00 5.32 -1.31
C ALA A 125 16.43 6.74 -0.90
N SER A 126 16.44 7.66 -1.86
CA SER A 126 16.61 9.09 -1.57
C SER A 126 15.32 9.66 -0.99
N SER A 127 15.40 10.83 -0.35
CA SER A 127 14.20 11.56 0.08
C SER A 127 13.27 11.78 -1.12
N GLY A 128 12.02 11.29 -1.01
CA GLY A 128 11.01 11.35 -2.07
C GLY A 128 10.97 10.15 -3.01
N ASP A 129 11.90 9.19 -2.90
CA ASP A 129 11.82 7.93 -3.66
C ASP A 129 10.84 6.93 -3.01
N PHE A 130 10.56 7.10 -1.72
CA PHE A 130 9.62 6.32 -0.92
C PHE A 130 8.84 7.24 0.02
N TYR A 131 7.55 6.93 0.24
CA TYR A 131 6.64 7.79 0.99
C TYR A 131 6.92 7.87 2.49
N ALA A 132 7.66 6.91 3.04
CA ALA A 132 7.98 6.88 4.47
C ALA A 132 9.47 7.09 4.67
N ASP A 133 9.83 7.72 5.80
CA ASP A 133 11.23 7.89 6.17
C ASP A 133 11.78 6.63 6.86
N ASP A 134 13.10 6.44 6.79
CA ASP A 134 13.82 5.59 7.74
C ASP A 134 13.75 6.23 9.14
N VAL A 135 13.23 5.49 10.12
CA VAL A 135 13.02 5.98 11.49
C VAL A 135 13.96 5.39 12.53
N ASP A 136 14.81 4.44 12.16
CA ASP A 136 15.74 3.79 13.09
C ASP A 136 17.16 3.72 12.52
N SER A 137 17.53 4.55 11.55
CA SER A 137 18.89 4.60 11.01
C SER A 137 19.96 4.82 12.09
N PRO A 138 21.05 4.01 12.16
CA PRO A 138 21.49 2.99 11.20
C PRO A 138 21.12 1.52 11.54
N GLN A 139 20.00 1.28 12.23
CA GLN A 139 19.49 -0.06 12.54
C GLN A 139 18.65 -0.59 11.37
N GLU A 140 18.55 -1.93 11.24
CA GLU A 140 17.84 -2.61 10.13
C GLU A 140 16.35 -2.26 9.98
N LEU A 141 15.72 -1.66 11.00
CA LEU A 141 14.30 -1.30 10.96
C LEU A 141 14.11 -0.01 10.18
N TYR A 142 13.53 -0.12 8.98
CA TYR A 142 13.22 1.06 8.19
C TYR A 142 11.99 1.80 8.72
N ASN A 143 10.84 1.11 8.84
CA ASN A 143 9.59 1.70 9.34
C ASN A 143 8.56 0.62 9.76
N VAL A 144 7.47 1.02 10.40
CA VAL A 144 6.31 0.16 10.67
C VAL A 144 5.06 0.81 10.08
N VAL A 145 4.56 0.23 8.98
CA VAL A 145 3.37 0.72 8.30
C VAL A 145 2.13 0.03 8.84
N GLU A 146 1.15 0.81 9.30
CA GLU A 146 -0.18 0.34 9.66
C GLU A 146 -1.11 0.45 8.45
N VAL A 147 -1.48 -0.69 7.88
CA VAL A 147 -2.48 -0.79 6.83
C VAL A 147 -3.86 -0.82 7.46
N ARG A 148 -4.64 0.23 7.25
CA ARG A 148 -5.99 0.39 7.78
C ARG A 148 -7.03 0.27 6.67
N LEU A 149 -7.94 -0.69 6.82
CA LEU A 149 -9.09 -0.89 5.96
C LEU A 149 -10.34 -0.46 6.73
N VAL A 150 -11.09 0.50 6.18
CA VAL A 150 -12.37 0.97 6.74
C VAL A 150 -13.48 0.55 5.79
N ILE A 151 -14.49 -0.16 6.27
CA ILE A 151 -15.54 -0.81 5.46
C ILE A 151 -16.91 -0.39 5.97
N TRP A 152 -17.83 -0.05 5.08
CA TRP A 152 -19.22 0.29 5.41
C TRP A 152 -20.18 -0.12 4.29
#